data_AF-A0AAP0CEE4-F1
#
_entry.id   AF-A0AAP0CEE4-F1
#
_cell.length_a   1.000
_cell.length_b   1.000
_cell.length_c   1.000
_cell.angle_alpha   90.00
_cell.angle_beta   90.00
_cell.angle_gamma   90.00
#
_symmetry.space_group_name_H-M   'P 1'
#
loop_
_entity.id
_entity.type
_entity.pdbx_description
1 polymer ?
#
loop_
_entity_poly.entity_id
_entity_poly.type
_entity_poly.pdbx_seq_one_letter_code
_entity_poly.pdbx_strand_id
1 'polypeptide(L)'
;MFEVLPSYGHVRDLATRSGSARPDDDFSMVWEVPSAAWTHLKSIKVALTGTESLILAPDPDREGEAISWNIIEMLQQQNALPESINVARVVFNEITESSIKQAL
;
A
#
# COMPACT_ATOMS: atom_id res chain seq x y z
N MET A 1 0.66 8.50 -19.22
CA MET A 1 1.48 7.25 -19.21
C MET A 1 1.49 6.77 -17.77
N PHE A 2 1.32 5.48 -17.51
CA PHE A 2 1.35 4.93 -16.16
C PHE A 2 2.69 4.23 -15.92
N GLU A 3 3.25 4.40 -14.73
CA GLU A 3 4.30 3.53 -14.20
C GLU A 3 3.63 2.53 -13.24
N VAL A 4 3.86 1.24 -13.45
CA VAL A 4 3.21 0.16 -12.68
C VAL A 4 4.25 -0.56 -11.84
N LEU A 5 4.08 -0.53 -10.52
CA LEU A 5 5.03 -1.12 -9.57
C LEU A 5 4.35 -2.19 -8.71
N PRO A 6 4.91 -3.42 -8.62
CA PRO A 6 4.42 -4.43 -7.69
C PRO A 6 4.87 -4.13 -6.26
N SER A 7 3.98 -4.34 -5.28
CA SER A 7 4.34 -4.29 -3.85
C SER A 7 5.02 -5.58 -3.35
N TYR A 8 4.89 -6.67 -4.11
CA TYR A 8 5.26 -8.04 -3.71
C TYR A 8 4.52 -8.54 -2.45
N GLY A 9 3.24 -8.14 -2.32
CA GLY A 9 2.37 -8.54 -1.21
C GLY A 9 2.37 -7.51 -0.09
N HIS A 10 2.32 -7.99 1.16
CA HIS A 10 2.33 -7.16 2.36
C HIS A 10 3.66 -6.42 2.53
N VAL A 11 3.57 -5.12 2.82
CA VAL A 11 4.76 -4.29 3.09
C VAL A 11 5.11 -4.20 4.58
N ARG A 12 4.23 -4.66 5.47
CA ARG A 12 4.45 -4.78 6.91
C ARG A 12 3.63 -5.93 7.47
N ASP A 13 4.05 -6.45 8.62
CA ASP A 13 3.36 -7.52 9.33
C ASP A 13 3.39 -7.24 10.84
N LEU A 14 2.59 -7.98 11.62
CA LEU A 14 2.67 -7.94 13.07
C LEU A 14 4.06 -8.40 13.52
N ALA A 15 4.61 -7.70 14.51
CA ALA A 15 5.89 -8.07 15.10
C ALA A 15 5.87 -9.51 15.59
N THR A 16 6.93 -10.27 15.31
CA THR A 16 7.01 -11.73 15.60
C THR A 16 7.21 -12.07 17.09
N ARG A 17 6.96 -11.11 17.97
CA ARG A 17 7.18 -11.19 19.42
C ARG A 17 5.87 -11.09 20.21
N SER A 18 5.87 -11.65 21.41
CA SER A 18 4.75 -11.50 22.35
C SER A 18 4.43 -10.03 22.62
N GLY A 19 3.14 -9.69 22.66
CA GLY A 19 2.68 -8.30 22.86
C GLY A 19 2.62 -7.46 21.58
N SER A 20 2.59 -8.10 20.40
CA SER A 20 2.39 -7.42 19.12
C SER A 20 0.96 -6.91 18.91
N ALA A 21 -0.02 -7.49 19.60
CA ALA A 21 -1.33 -6.88 19.83
C ALA A 21 -1.44 -6.56 21.33
N ARG A 22 -1.89 -5.36 21.68
CA ARG A 22 -1.95 -4.86 23.06
C ARG A 22 -3.40 -4.64 23.49
N PRO A 23 -4.07 -5.63 24.11
CA PRO A 23 -5.48 -5.52 24.50
C PRO A 23 -5.76 -4.39 25.49
N ASP A 24 -4.79 -4.10 26.36
CA ASP A 24 -4.91 -3.04 27.37
C ASP A 24 -4.72 -1.62 26.79
N ASP A 25 -4.35 -1.51 25.51
CA ASP A 25 -4.08 -0.26 24.80
C ASP A 25 -4.94 -0.19 23.52
N ASP A 26 -6.25 -0.37 23.67
CA ASP A 26 -7.25 -0.36 22.59
C ASP A 26 -6.88 -1.25 21.38
N PHE A 27 -6.31 -2.43 21.68
CA PHE A 27 -5.81 -3.37 20.68
C PHE A 27 -4.74 -2.77 19.74
N SER A 28 -3.95 -1.81 20.21
CA SER A 28 -2.86 -1.23 19.43
C SER A 28 -1.89 -2.32 18.96
N MET A 29 -1.43 -2.17 17.71
CA MET A 29 -0.63 -3.17 17.03
C MET A 29 0.81 -2.67 16.85
N VAL A 30 1.76 -3.55 17.14
CA VAL A 30 3.17 -3.34 16.87
C VAL A 30 3.51 -3.97 15.53
N TRP A 31 3.80 -3.12 14.56
CA TRP A 31 4.13 -3.52 13.21
C TRP A 31 5.65 -3.62 13.01
N GLU A 32 6.06 -4.55 12.16
CA GLU A 32 7.42 -4.70 11.65
C GLU A 32 7.42 -4.64 10.12
N VAL A 33 8.43 -4.00 9.55
CA VAL A 33 8.61 -3.87 8.10
C VAL A 33 9.74 -4.79 7.67
N PRO A 34 9.47 -5.86 6.89
CA PRO A 34 10.51 -6.76 6.40
C PRO A 34 11.57 -6.00 5.58
N SER A 35 12.84 -6.42 5.66
CA SER A 35 13.94 -5.78 4.93
C SER A 35 13.69 -5.66 3.42
N ALA A 36 13.03 -6.67 2.82
CA ALA A 36 12.68 -6.65 1.40
C ALA A 36 11.64 -5.56 1.07
N ALA A 37 10.64 -5.35 1.93
CA ALA A 37 9.58 -4.37 1.74
C ALA A 37 10.11 -2.93 1.66
N TRP A 38 11.18 -2.61 2.38
CA TRP A 38 11.83 -1.30 2.29
C TRP A 38 12.32 -0.95 0.89
N THR A 39 12.79 -1.94 0.13
CA THR A 39 13.22 -1.73 -1.27
C THR A 39 12.02 -1.33 -2.13
N HIS A 40 10.88 -1.99 -1.96
CA HIS A 40 9.66 -1.71 -2.72
C HIS A 40 9.05 -0.35 -2.33
N LEU A 41 8.96 -0.04 -1.04
CA LEU A 41 8.52 1.26 -0.54
C LEU A 41 9.39 2.41 -1.07
N LYS A 42 10.71 2.19 -1.15
CA LYS A 42 11.63 3.17 -1.73
C LYS A 42 11.35 3.39 -3.21
N SER A 43 11.11 2.34 -3.99
CA SER A 43 10.76 2.46 -5.41
C SER A 43 9.46 3.24 -5.61
N ILE A 44 8.42 2.92 -4.81
CA ILE A 44 7.14 3.65 -4.84
C ILE A 44 7.35 5.13 -4.50
N LYS A 45 8.11 5.44 -3.45
CA LYS A 45 8.42 6.82 -3.06
C LYS A 45 9.15 7.61 -4.17
N VAL A 46 10.09 6.97 -4.86
CA VAL A 46 10.79 7.60 -5.99
C VAL A 46 9.82 7.86 -7.13
N ALA A 47 9.01 6.88 -7.51
CA ALA A 47 8.03 7.02 -8.58
C ALA A 47 6.95 8.07 -8.28
N LEU A 48 6.60 8.29 -7.00
CA LEU A 48 5.65 9.33 -6.62
C LEU A 48 6.19 10.75 -6.81
N THR A 49 7.50 10.94 -6.86
CA THR A 49 8.11 12.27 -6.96
C THR A 49 7.77 12.91 -8.30
N GLY A 50 7.02 14.01 -8.27
CA GLY A 50 6.60 14.74 -9.48
C GLY A 50 5.36 14.15 -10.17
N THR A 51 4.67 13.19 -9.55
CA THR A 51 3.37 12.69 -10.03
C THR A 51 2.21 13.47 -9.43
N GLU A 52 1.03 13.35 -10.05
CA GLU A 52 -0.21 13.95 -9.55
C GLU A 52 -1.14 12.92 -8.90
N SER A 53 -0.89 11.62 -9.10
CA SER A 53 -1.82 10.58 -8.68
C SER A 53 -1.13 9.27 -8.31
N LEU A 54 -1.67 8.61 -7.29
CA LEU A 54 -1.33 7.25 -6.86
C LEU A 54 -2.56 6.36 -7.06
N ILE A 55 -2.42 5.30 -7.84
CA ILE A 55 -3.50 4.32 -8.07
C ILE A 55 -3.15 3.01 -7.35
N LEU A 56 -4.00 2.61 -6.41
CA LEU A 56 -3.90 1.34 -5.69
C LEU A 56 -4.82 0.32 -6.35
N ALA A 57 -4.20 -0.74 -6.88
CA ALA A 57 -4.87 -1.77 -7.68
C ALA A 57 -4.68 -3.19 -7.13
N PRO A 58 -4.77 -3.45 -5.81
CA PRO A 58 -4.73 -4.82 -5.31
C PRO A 58 -6.04 -5.56 -5.59
N ASP A 59 -6.05 -6.84 -5.26
CA ASP A 59 -7.23 -7.70 -5.37
C ASP A 59 -8.45 -7.09 -4.63
N PRO A 60 -9.68 -7.35 -5.11
CA PRO A 60 -10.90 -6.76 -4.57
C PRO A 60 -11.42 -7.52 -3.34
N ASP A 61 -10.52 -7.82 -2.40
CA ASP A 61 -10.83 -8.52 -1.16
C ASP A 61 -10.25 -7.80 0.06
N ARG A 62 -10.49 -8.40 1.24
CA ARG A 62 -10.04 -7.83 2.52
C ARG A 62 -8.51 -7.74 2.60
N GLU A 63 -7.80 -8.70 2.01
CA GLU A 63 -6.34 -8.73 2.06
C GLU A 63 -5.75 -7.63 1.18
N GLY A 64 -6.27 -7.45 -0.03
CA GLY A 64 -5.91 -6.35 -0.92
C GLY A 64 -6.15 -4.99 -0.28
N GLU A 65 -7.26 -4.82 0.43
CA GLU A 65 -7.54 -3.56 1.14
C GLU A 65 -6.54 -3.30 2.28
N ALA A 66 -6.17 -4.34 3.03
CA ALA A 66 -5.13 -4.24 4.06
C ALA A 66 -3.76 -3.88 3.46
N ILE A 67 -3.40 -4.45 2.32
CA ILE A 67 -2.16 -4.11 1.59
C ILE A 67 -2.18 -2.63 1.16
N SER A 68 -3.27 -2.16 0.55
CA SER A 68 -3.44 -0.75 0.17
C SER A 68 -3.28 0.18 1.36
N TRP A 69 -4.00 -0.10 2.44
CA TRP A 69 -3.94 0.70 3.66
C TRP A 69 -2.51 0.74 4.23
N ASN A 70 -1.82 -0.41 4.29
CA ASN A 70 -0.45 -0.49 4.77
C ASN A 70 0.52 0.35 3.92
N ILE A 71 0.36 0.37 2.59
CA ILE A 71 1.19 1.19 1.70
C ILE A 71 0.95 2.67 1.96
N ILE A 72 -0.30 3.12 2.03
CA ILE A 72 -0.65 4.53 2.31
C ILE A 72 -0.02 4.96 3.64
N GLU A 73 -0.24 4.19 4.71
CA GLU A 73 0.28 4.48 6.05
C GLU A 73 1.81 4.61 6.04
N MET A 74 2.51 3.69 5.38
CA MET A 74 3.98 3.74 5.27
C MET A 74 4.46 4.95 4.49
N LEU A 75 3.78 5.33 3.41
CA LEU A 75 4.14 6.51 2.63
C LEU A 75 3.89 7.80 3.42
N GLN A 76 2.78 7.90 4.15
CA GLN A 76 2.47 9.04 5.01
C GLN A 76 3.49 9.19 6.14
N GLN A 77 3.81 8.10 6.85
CA GLN A 77 4.83 8.11 7.91
C GLN A 77 6.21 8.55 7.41
N GLN A 78 6.51 8.33 6.14
CA GLN A 78 7.76 8.75 5.49
C GLN A 78 7.68 10.13 4.82
N ASN A 79 6.59 10.88 5.03
CA ASN A 79 6.28 12.15 4.37
C ASN A 79 6.40 12.05 2.84
N ALA A 80 6.03 10.92 2.27
CA ALA A 80 6.15 10.58 0.85
C ALA A 80 4.81 10.68 0.10
N LEU A 81 3.72 10.97 0.80
CA LEU A 81 2.38 11.15 0.23
C LEU A 81 1.84 12.54 0.58
N PRO A 82 2.20 13.59 -0.18
CA PRO A 82 1.62 14.92 -0.01
C PRO A 82 0.11 14.93 -0.24
N GLU A 83 -0.61 15.83 0.42
CA GLU A 83 -2.07 16.01 0.25
C GLU A 83 -2.48 16.37 -1.18
N SER A 84 -1.55 16.92 -1.98
CA SER A 84 -1.78 17.25 -3.39
C SER A 84 -1.84 16.03 -4.31
N ILE A 85 -1.37 14.86 -3.87
CA ILE A 85 -1.46 13.62 -4.65
C ILE A 85 -2.87 13.09 -4.57
N ASN A 86 -3.52 12.92 -5.73
CA ASN A 86 -4.80 12.24 -5.80
C ASN A 86 -4.61 10.72 -5.61
N VAL A 87 -5.15 10.18 -4.53
CA VAL A 87 -5.11 8.73 -4.26
C VAL A 87 -6.40 8.09 -4.73
N ALA A 88 -6.30 7.13 -5.66
CA ALA A 88 -7.42 6.37 -6.19
C ALA A 88 -7.28 4.88 -5.86
N ARG A 89 -8.40 4.23 -5.55
CA ARG A 89 -8.53 2.79 -5.38
C ARG A 89 -9.34 2.23 -6.53
N VAL A 90 -8.74 1.35 -7.33
CA VAL A 90 -9.40 0.73 -8.50
C VAL A 90 -9.64 -0.73 -8.23
N VAL A 91 -10.78 -1.25 -8.65
CA VAL A 91 -11.23 -2.63 -8.39
C VAL A 91 -11.61 -3.28 -9.71
N PHE A 92 -11.09 -4.48 -9.96
CA PHE A 92 -11.43 -5.32 -11.09
C PHE A 92 -11.40 -6.79 -10.68
N ASN A 93 -12.22 -7.61 -11.33
CA ASN A 93 -12.31 -9.06 -11.05
C ASN A 93 -11.60 -9.92 -12.11
N GLU A 94 -11.11 -9.28 -13.17
CA GLU A 94 -10.39 -9.93 -14.26
C GLU A 94 -9.32 -8.99 -14.84
N ILE A 95 -8.23 -9.57 -15.33
CA ILE A 95 -7.10 -8.86 -15.92
C ILE A 95 -7.24 -8.88 -17.45
N THR A 96 -8.22 -8.10 -17.93
CA THR A 96 -8.46 -7.86 -19.37
C THR A 96 -8.30 -6.37 -19.67
N GLU A 97 -7.92 -6.01 -20.90
CA GLU A 97 -7.75 -4.61 -21.29
C GLU A 97 -9.02 -3.77 -21.03
N SER A 98 -10.20 -4.32 -21.35
CA SER A 98 -11.48 -3.67 -21.12
C SER A 98 -11.77 -3.45 -19.63
N SER A 99 -11.54 -4.48 -18.79
CA SER A 99 -11.79 -4.42 -17.35
C SER A 99 -10.88 -3.38 -16.68
N ILE A 100 -9.58 -3.39 -17.02
CA ILE A 100 -8.63 -2.41 -16.47
C ILE A 100 -8.98 -0.99 -16.89
N LYS A 101 -9.31 -0.75 -18.17
CA LYS A 101 -9.69 0.59 -18.65
C LYS A 101 -11.00 1.10 -18.06
N GLN A 102 -11.92 0.22 -17.67
CA GLN A 102 -13.17 0.60 -17.00
C GLN A 102 -12.98 0.94 -15.53
N ALA A 103 -11.97 0.34 -14.88
CA ALA A 103 -11.68 0.55 -13.47
C ALA A 103 -10.85 1.81 -13.19
N LEU A 104 -10.04 2.25 -14.17
CA LEU A 104 -9.22 3.48 -14.13
C LEU A 104 -10.06 4.75 -14.31
#